data_AF-X1GR72-F1
#
_entry.id   AF-X1GR72-F1
#
_cell.length_a   1.000
_cell.length_b   1.000
_cell.length_c   1.000
_cell.angle_alpha   90.00
_cell.angle_beta   90.00
_cell.angle_gamma   90.00
#
_symmetry.space_group_name_H-M   'P 1'
#
loop_
_entity.id
_entity.type
_entity.pdbx_description
1 polymer ?
#
loop_
_entity_poly.entity_id
_entity_poly.type
_entity_poly.pdbx_seq_one_letter_code
_entity_poly.pdbx_strand_id
1 'polypeptide(L)'
;MVQEGTSQIKTYPKVGQYLEAYSARTKIDEIAKSCQDGGVTSTCLHYLFDAKIIDMALGAKMSKTPWRSEPIILQNKEDILQTTGTKYVNNPNLKSLSEFNKRKANLAVVGVPCMMQALLKSDIYNINIPVLNQIKYRIGIFCMESFSYESLLKICELLNVDVSDVRKTDINKGKLINSLNL
;
A
#
# COMPACT_ATOMS: atom_id res chain seq x y z
N MET A 1 -12.86 19.96 -14.72
CA MET A 1 -13.63 19.21 -15.74
C MET A 1 -14.22 18.00 -15.04
N VAL A 2 -15.53 18.00 -14.80
CA VAL A 2 -16.26 16.83 -14.30
C VAL A 2 -16.91 16.21 -15.53
N GLN A 3 -16.54 14.98 -15.87
CA GLN A 3 -17.23 14.24 -16.91
C GLN A 3 -18.38 13.45 -16.25
N GLU A 4 -19.62 13.86 -16.53
CA GLU A 4 -20.79 13.00 -16.37
C GLU A 4 -20.90 12.07 -17.58
N GLY A 5 -21.27 10.81 -17.34
CA GLY A 5 -21.57 9.84 -18.39
C GLY A 5 -20.89 8.50 -18.15
N THR A 6 -21.69 7.44 -18.04
CA THR A 6 -21.33 6.02 -17.87
C THR A 6 -19.88 5.69 -18.23
N SER A 7 -19.07 5.40 -17.22
CA SER A 7 -17.64 5.18 -17.36
C SER A 7 -17.36 4.00 -18.30
N GLN A 8 -16.89 4.29 -19.51
CA GLN A 8 -16.41 3.27 -20.45
C GLN A 8 -15.06 2.72 -19.96
N ILE A 9 -14.88 1.41 -20.02
CA ILE A 9 -13.59 0.79 -19.74
C ILE A 9 -12.63 1.13 -20.88
N LYS A 10 -11.58 1.88 -20.55
CA LYS A 10 -10.47 2.24 -21.43
C LYS A 10 -9.36 1.22 -21.27
N THR A 11 -8.60 1.00 -22.33
CA THR A 11 -7.42 0.13 -22.32
C THR A 11 -6.21 0.92 -22.79
N TYR A 12 -5.11 0.85 -22.03
CA TYR A 12 -3.82 1.35 -22.47
C TYR A 12 -2.76 0.24 -22.32
N PRO A 13 -2.05 -0.15 -23.40
CA PRO A 13 -1.21 -1.36 -23.39
C PRO A 13 -0.20 -1.46 -22.25
N LYS A 14 0.34 -0.34 -21.75
CA LYS A 14 1.35 -0.34 -20.67
C LYS A 14 0.78 -0.17 -19.26
N VAL A 15 -0.50 0.16 -19.12
CA VAL A 15 -1.16 0.45 -17.82
C VAL A 15 -2.26 -0.57 -17.51
N GLY A 16 -2.87 -1.17 -18.54
CA GLY A 16 -3.99 -2.08 -18.42
C GLY A 16 -5.34 -1.41 -18.64
N GLN A 17 -6.38 -2.02 -18.09
CA GLN A 17 -7.77 -1.56 -18.18
C GLN A 17 -8.10 -0.62 -17.02
N TYR A 18 -8.79 0.48 -17.30
CA TYR A 18 -9.21 1.46 -16.30
C TYR A 18 -10.46 2.20 -16.78
N LEU A 19 -11.26 2.71 -15.84
CA LEU A 19 -12.40 3.57 -16.16
C LEU A 19 -11.93 5.01 -16.41
N GLU A 20 -11.22 5.55 -15.42
CA GLU A 20 -10.79 6.94 -15.37
C GLU A 20 -9.43 7.05 -14.68
N ALA A 21 -8.70 8.12 -15.00
CA ALA A 21 -7.39 8.41 -14.44
C ALA A 21 -7.36 9.87 -14.00
N TYR A 22 -7.00 10.09 -12.73
CA TYR A 22 -6.97 11.41 -12.11
C TYR A 22 -5.65 11.63 -11.40
N SER A 23 -5.26 12.89 -11.28
CA SER A 23 -4.26 13.34 -10.30
C SER A 23 -5.00 13.82 -9.06
N ALA A 24 -4.64 13.28 -7.90
CA ALA A 24 -5.33 13.54 -6.64
C ALA A 24 -4.35 13.71 -5.48
N ARG A 25 -4.76 14.51 -4.49
CA ARG A 25 -4.07 14.70 -3.22
C ARG A 25 -5.10 14.74 -2.10
N THR A 26 -4.73 14.18 -0.95
CA THR A 26 -5.53 14.19 0.26
C THR A 26 -5.82 15.60 0.75
N LYS A 27 -6.99 15.77 1.35
CA LYS A 27 -7.39 16.97 2.11
C LYS A 27 -7.32 16.74 3.63
N ILE A 28 -6.87 15.57 4.07
CA ILE A 28 -6.75 15.21 5.49
C ILE A 28 -5.34 15.58 5.94
N ASP A 29 -5.23 16.61 6.79
CA ASP A 29 -3.95 17.22 7.16
C ASP A 29 -2.96 16.22 7.77
N GLU A 30 -3.43 15.31 8.61
CA GLU A 30 -2.59 14.29 9.25
C GLU A 30 -1.95 13.35 8.22
N ILE A 31 -2.73 12.92 7.21
CA ILE A 31 -2.23 12.10 6.10
C ILE A 31 -1.28 12.93 5.22
N ALA A 32 -1.61 14.19 4.95
CA ALA A 32 -0.79 15.07 4.12
C ALA A 32 0.63 15.25 4.69
N LYS A 33 0.78 15.28 6.02
CA LYS A 33 2.06 15.48 6.72
C LYS A 33 3.03 14.30 6.61
N SER A 34 2.53 13.07 6.42
CA SER A 34 3.37 11.85 6.45
C SER A 34 3.27 10.97 5.21
N CYS A 35 2.38 11.28 4.25
CA CYS A 35 2.23 10.47 3.05
C CYS A 35 3.46 10.49 2.14
N GLN A 36 3.62 9.42 1.34
CA GLN A 36 4.68 9.36 0.34
C GLN A 36 4.47 10.40 -0.76
N ASP A 37 3.28 10.42 -1.36
CA ASP A 37 2.97 11.24 -2.53
C ASP A 37 1.76 12.15 -2.29
N GLY A 38 0.60 11.77 -2.82
CA GLY A 38 -0.67 12.48 -2.64
C GLY A 38 -1.50 11.95 -1.46
N GLY A 39 -1.09 10.88 -0.77
CA GLY A 39 -1.86 10.28 0.32
C GLY A 39 -3.17 9.63 -0.11
N VAL A 40 -3.30 9.25 -1.39
CA VAL A 40 -4.53 8.71 -1.98
C VAL A 40 -4.93 7.37 -1.34
N THR A 41 -4.02 6.40 -1.27
CA THR A 41 -4.26 5.10 -0.64
C THR A 41 -4.77 5.23 0.79
N SER A 42 -4.10 6.04 1.61
CA SER A 42 -4.48 6.32 2.99
C SER A 42 -5.85 7.00 3.09
N THR A 43 -6.16 7.93 2.18
CA THR A 43 -7.46 8.63 2.14
C THR A 43 -8.59 7.68 1.76
N CYS A 44 -8.37 6.79 0.79
CA CYS A 44 -9.34 5.75 0.43
C CYS A 44 -9.63 4.84 1.62
N LEU A 45 -8.58 4.34 2.32
CA LEU A 45 -8.78 3.54 3.52
C LEU A 45 -9.51 4.31 4.62
N HIS A 46 -9.14 5.58 4.84
CA HIS A 46 -9.78 6.42 5.85
C HIS A 46 -11.28 6.52 5.59
N TYR A 47 -11.67 6.81 4.35
CA TYR A 47 -13.08 6.84 3.95
C TYR A 47 -13.77 5.49 4.16
N LEU A 48 -13.15 4.37 3.75
CA LEU A 48 -13.73 3.03 3.89
C LEU A 48 -13.99 2.66 5.36
N PHE A 49 -13.09 3.02 6.27
CA PHE A 49 -13.28 2.84 7.71
C PHE A 49 -14.36 3.79 8.27
N ASP A 50 -14.30 5.08 7.93
CA ASP A 50 -15.23 6.10 8.45
C ASP A 50 -16.68 5.84 8.02
N ALA A 51 -16.86 5.42 6.76
CA ALA A 51 -18.15 5.00 6.21
C ALA A 51 -18.57 3.58 6.64
N LYS A 52 -17.77 2.89 7.46
CA LYS A 52 -18.03 1.52 7.95
C LYS A 52 -18.26 0.49 6.83
N ILE A 53 -17.57 0.68 5.71
CA ILE A 53 -17.62 -0.22 4.54
C ILE A 53 -16.69 -1.42 4.75
N ILE A 54 -15.60 -1.22 5.48
CA ILE A 54 -14.66 -2.26 5.89
C ILE A 54 -14.53 -2.29 7.41
N ASP A 55 -14.23 -3.48 7.93
CA ASP A 55 -13.94 -3.68 9.36
C ASP A 55 -12.44 -3.64 9.64
N MET A 56 -11.64 -4.15 8.69
CA MET A 56 -10.18 -4.24 8.82
C MET A 56 -9.50 -4.06 7.46
N ALA A 57 -8.22 -3.68 7.49
CA ALA A 57 -7.39 -3.60 6.30
C ALA A 57 -6.02 -4.26 6.50
N LEU A 58 -5.46 -4.85 5.43
CA LEU A 58 -4.08 -5.32 5.41
C LEU A 58 -3.17 -4.24 4.83
N GLY A 59 -2.10 -3.93 5.55
CA GLY A 59 -1.11 -2.94 5.14
C GLY A 59 0.30 -3.28 5.58
N ALA A 60 1.20 -2.32 5.41
CA ALA A 60 2.60 -2.42 5.80
C ALA A 60 2.95 -1.27 6.74
N LYS A 61 3.58 -1.58 7.87
CA LYS A 61 4.14 -0.56 8.77
C LYS A 61 5.64 -0.74 8.92
N MET A 62 6.29 0.26 9.50
CA MET A 62 7.67 0.10 9.93
C MET A 62 7.71 -0.75 11.21
N SER A 63 8.62 -1.72 11.25
CA SER A 63 8.91 -2.51 12.45
C SER A 63 9.68 -1.68 13.49
N LYS A 64 10.07 -2.32 14.60
CA LYS A 64 11.01 -1.71 15.57
C LYS A 64 12.40 -1.49 14.97
N THR A 65 12.78 -2.28 13.97
CA THR A 65 14.01 -2.06 13.20
C THR A 65 13.74 -0.96 12.15
N PRO A 66 14.50 0.15 12.14
CA PRO A 66 14.30 1.25 11.21
C PRO A 66 14.24 0.76 9.76
N TRP A 67 13.29 1.29 8.99
CA TRP A 67 13.04 0.97 7.57
C TRP A 67 12.77 -0.48 7.20
N ARG A 68 12.77 -1.40 8.16
CA ARG A 68 12.26 -2.76 7.95
C ARG A 68 10.74 -2.73 8.03
N SER A 69 10.07 -3.27 7.03
CA SER A 69 8.61 -3.37 7.01
C SER A 69 8.12 -4.64 7.69
N GLU A 70 6.94 -4.56 8.31
CA GLU A 70 6.18 -5.73 8.75
C GLU A 70 4.69 -5.61 8.39
N PRO A 71 3.98 -6.74 8.18
CA PRO A 71 2.54 -6.70 7.96
C PRO A 71 1.79 -6.16 9.18
N ILE A 72 0.73 -5.40 8.95
CA ILE A 72 -0.20 -4.95 9.98
C ILE A 72 -1.64 -5.19 9.53
N ILE A 73 -2.49 -5.60 10.47
CA ILE A 73 -3.95 -5.58 10.35
C ILE A 73 -4.41 -4.27 11.00
N LEU A 74 -4.89 -3.33 10.18
CA LEU A 74 -5.51 -2.09 10.63
C LEU A 74 -6.94 -2.40 11.07
N GLN A 75 -7.33 -1.91 12.24
CA GLN A 75 -8.66 -2.11 12.81
C GLN A 75 -9.51 -0.83 12.78
N ASN A 76 -8.89 0.32 12.53
CA ASN A 76 -9.56 1.61 12.48
C ASN A 76 -8.79 2.60 11.58
N LYS A 77 -9.32 3.81 11.44
CA LYS A 77 -8.72 4.86 10.61
C LYS A 77 -7.46 5.46 11.24
N GLU A 78 -7.33 5.43 12.56
CA GLU A 78 -6.17 5.94 13.29
C GLU A 78 -4.92 5.08 13.00
N ASP A 79 -5.09 3.77 12.80
CA ASP A 79 -4.01 2.84 12.42
C ASP A 79 -3.36 3.19 11.07
N ILE A 80 -4.04 3.93 10.20
CA ILE A 80 -3.56 4.27 8.85
C ILE A 80 -2.26 5.05 8.91
N LEU A 81 -2.10 5.95 9.88
CA LEU A 81 -0.90 6.78 10.00
C LEU A 81 0.37 5.94 10.22
N GLN A 82 0.25 4.77 10.86
CA GLN A 82 1.36 3.82 11.07
C GLN A 82 1.88 3.22 9.75
N THR A 83 1.06 3.27 8.69
CA THR A 83 1.40 2.69 7.38
C THR A 83 1.94 3.69 6.38
N THR A 84 1.86 4.98 6.67
CA THR A 84 2.24 6.06 5.74
C THR A 84 3.74 6.03 5.39
N GLY A 85 4.06 6.53 4.20
CA GLY A 85 5.41 6.48 3.64
C GLY A 85 5.77 5.11 3.07
N THR A 86 6.42 5.11 1.91
CA THR A 86 6.84 3.86 1.24
C THR A 86 8.05 3.29 1.94
N LYS A 87 8.04 1.98 2.20
CA LYS A 87 9.23 1.22 2.62
C LYS A 87 9.61 0.35 1.43
N TYR A 88 10.75 0.63 0.78
CA TYR A 88 11.21 -0.13 -0.40
C TYR A 88 11.80 -1.49 -0.05
N VAL A 89 11.24 -2.16 0.94
CA VAL A 89 11.65 -3.49 1.39
C VAL A 89 10.47 -4.45 1.33
N ASN A 90 10.77 -5.72 1.12
CA ASN A 90 9.76 -6.75 0.98
C ASN A 90 8.86 -6.87 2.23
N ASN A 91 7.54 -6.81 2.01
CA ASN A 91 6.55 -7.06 3.06
C ASN A 91 5.49 -8.08 2.64
N PRO A 92 5.36 -9.24 3.28
CA PRO A 92 4.40 -10.27 2.87
C PRO A 92 2.99 -10.02 3.46
N ASN A 93 2.31 -8.93 3.06
CA ASN A 93 0.99 -8.52 3.60
C ASN A 93 -0.05 -9.65 3.57
N LEU A 94 -0.07 -10.46 2.51
CA LEU A 94 -1.06 -11.50 2.32
C LEU A 94 -0.93 -12.66 3.33
N LYS A 95 0.20 -12.79 4.03
CA LYS A 95 0.35 -13.78 5.11
C LYS A 95 -0.70 -13.57 6.20
N SER A 96 -1.08 -12.33 6.49
CA SER A 96 -2.07 -11.98 7.52
C SER A 96 -3.49 -12.45 7.19
N LEU A 97 -3.77 -12.95 5.97
CA LEU A 97 -5.07 -13.52 5.64
C LEU A 97 -5.39 -14.77 6.49
N SER A 98 -4.39 -15.51 6.97
CA SER A 98 -4.63 -16.70 7.81
C SER A 98 -5.40 -16.40 9.10
N GLU A 99 -5.27 -15.17 9.63
CA GLU A 99 -5.95 -14.72 10.86
C GLU A 99 -7.48 -14.66 10.70
N PHE A 100 -7.98 -14.60 9.46
CA PHE A 100 -9.40 -14.47 9.15
C PHE A 100 -10.05 -15.79 8.77
N ASN A 101 -9.35 -16.92 8.89
CA ASN A 101 -9.95 -18.24 8.69
C ASN A 101 -11.04 -18.55 9.72
N LYS A 102 -10.93 -17.97 10.93
CA LYS A 102 -11.88 -18.17 12.04
C LYS A 102 -12.69 -16.92 12.37
N ARG A 103 -12.44 -15.80 11.69
CA ARG A 103 -13.05 -14.50 11.96
C ARG A 103 -13.59 -13.92 10.66
N LYS A 104 -14.88 -13.59 10.63
CA LYS A 104 -15.48 -12.86 9.50
C LYS A 104 -15.22 -11.36 9.65
N ALA A 105 -14.83 -10.73 8.55
CA ALA A 105 -14.63 -9.29 8.44
C ALA A 105 -14.82 -8.84 6.99
N ASN A 106 -15.19 -7.59 6.78
CA ASN A 106 -15.07 -6.91 5.50
C ASN A 106 -13.65 -6.35 5.39
N LEU A 107 -12.84 -6.89 4.48
CA LEU A 107 -11.42 -6.59 4.37
C LEU A 107 -11.11 -5.66 3.20
N ALA A 108 -10.23 -4.69 3.43
CA ALA A 108 -9.45 -4.07 2.38
C ALA A 108 -8.01 -4.64 2.36
N VAL A 109 -7.39 -4.71 1.19
CA VAL A 109 -5.98 -5.06 1.04
C VAL A 109 -5.25 -3.96 0.29
N VAL A 110 -4.20 -3.42 0.89
CA VAL A 110 -3.22 -2.56 0.21
C VAL A 110 -2.00 -3.39 -0.13
N GLY A 111 -1.53 -3.29 -1.37
CA GLY A 111 -0.37 -4.05 -1.81
C GLY A 111 0.17 -3.64 -3.18
N VAL A 112 1.36 -4.15 -3.48
CA VAL A 112 2.04 -3.98 -4.77
C VAL A 112 1.43 -4.90 -5.84
N PRO A 113 1.76 -4.73 -7.13
CA PRO A 113 1.09 -5.44 -8.23
C PRO A 113 1.16 -6.97 -8.13
N CYS A 114 2.27 -7.54 -7.65
CA CYS A 114 2.39 -9.00 -7.48
C CYS A 114 1.41 -9.57 -6.44
N MET A 115 1.05 -8.79 -5.41
CA MET A 115 0.01 -9.17 -4.45
C MET A 115 -1.37 -9.11 -5.09
N MET A 116 -1.65 -8.09 -5.90
CA MET A 116 -2.91 -7.98 -6.64
C MET A 116 -3.08 -9.13 -7.63
N GLN A 117 -2.00 -9.53 -8.30
CA GLN A 117 -1.96 -10.70 -9.16
C GLN A 117 -2.20 -12.00 -8.38
N ALA A 118 -1.62 -12.15 -7.19
CA ALA A 118 -1.86 -13.32 -6.34
C ALA A 118 -3.34 -13.43 -5.95
N LEU A 119 -3.98 -12.32 -5.57
CA LEU A 119 -5.41 -12.26 -5.25
C LEU A 119 -6.31 -12.52 -6.48
N LEU A 120 -5.94 -12.01 -7.65
CA LEU A 120 -6.67 -12.29 -8.89
C LEU A 120 -6.53 -13.77 -9.29
N LYS A 121 -5.33 -14.33 -9.14
CA LYS A 121 -5.05 -15.73 -9.45
C LYS A 121 -5.94 -16.67 -8.64
N SER A 122 -6.11 -16.41 -7.35
CA SER A 122 -6.99 -17.24 -6.52
C SER A 122 -8.44 -17.23 -6.98
N ASP A 123 -8.93 -16.11 -7.53
CA ASP A 123 -10.27 -16.03 -8.12
C ASP A 123 -10.35 -16.84 -9.43
N ILE A 124 -9.38 -16.67 -10.33
CA ILE A 124 -9.32 -17.35 -11.64
C ILE A 124 -9.28 -18.87 -11.50
N TYR A 125 -8.44 -19.37 -10.60
CA TYR A 125 -8.28 -20.82 -10.39
C TYR A 125 -9.31 -21.41 -9.42
N ASN A 126 -10.28 -20.61 -8.97
CA ASN A 126 -11.30 -20.98 -8.00
C ASN A 126 -10.68 -21.71 -6.78
N ILE A 127 -9.55 -21.20 -6.30
CA ILE A 127 -8.87 -21.75 -5.13
C ILE A 127 -9.78 -21.37 -3.97
N ASN A 128 -10.61 -22.32 -3.53
CA ASN A 128 -11.69 -22.12 -2.57
C ASN A 128 -11.15 -21.84 -1.15
N ILE A 129 -10.44 -20.72 -1.00
CA ILE A 129 -9.89 -20.21 0.24
C ILE A 129 -10.94 -19.26 0.82
N PRO A 130 -11.68 -19.66 1.87
CA PRO A 130 -12.85 -18.92 2.34
C PRO A 130 -12.54 -17.48 2.76
N VAL A 131 -11.32 -17.20 3.23
CA VAL A 131 -10.91 -15.84 3.60
C VAL A 131 -10.91 -14.88 2.42
N LEU A 132 -10.71 -15.32 1.18
CA LEU A 132 -10.65 -14.40 0.05
C LEU A 132 -12.00 -13.73 -0.24
N ASN A 133 -13.11 -14.40 0.06
CA ASN A 133 -14.47 -13.87 -0.05
C ASN A 133 -14.75 -12.70 0.93
N GLN A 134 -13.88 -12.54 1.93
CA GLN A 134 -13.92 -11.45 2.89
C GLN A 134 -13.31 -10.15 2.34
N ILE A 135 -12.51 -10.22 1.27
CA ILE A 135 -11.87 -9.05 0.66
C ILE A 135 -12.89 -8.28 -0.20
N LYS A 136 -13.26 -7.08 0.25
CA LYS A 136 -14.18 -6.17 -0.45
C LYS A 136 -13.45 -5.18 -1.34
N TYR A 137 -12.27 -4.72 -0.91
CA TYR A 137 -11.48 -3.73 -1.63
C TYR A 137 -10.03 -4.16 -1.80
N ARG A 138 -9.50 -3.94 -3.00
CA ARG A 138 -8.10 -4.17 -3.36
C ARG A 138 -7.52 -2.84 -3.83
N ILE A 139 -6.54 -2.30 -3.12
CA ILE A 139 -5.91 -1.01 -3.45
C ILE A 139 -4.46 -1.29 -3.85
N GLY A 140 -4.21 -1.25 -5.15
CA GLY A 140 -2.89 -1.44 -5.73
C GLY A 140 -2.05 -0.17 -5.68
N ILE A 141 -0.79 -0.29 -5.27
CA ILE A 141 0.23 0.76 -5.43
C ILE A 141 1.19 0.39 -6.56
N PHE A 142 1.71 1.39 -7.27
CA PHE A 142 2.73 1.17 -8.30
C PHE A 142 4.03 0.70 -7.66
N CYS A 143 4.73 -0.21 -8.35
CA CYS A 143 5.98 -0.78 -7.89
C CYS A 143 6.83 -1.14 -9.11
N MET A 144 8.05 -0.64 -9.15
CA MET A 144 9.04 -1.04 -10.15
C MET A 144 9.86 -2.22 -9.63
N GLU A 145 10.36 -2.10 -8.41
CA GLU A 145 11.19 -3.10 -7.73
C GLU A 145 11.05 -2.96 -6.20
N SER A 146 11.53 -3.98 -5.49
CA SER A 146 11.58 -4.02 -4.03
C SER A 146 12.89 -4.67 -3.59
N PHE A 147 13.47 -4.21 -2.50
CA PHE A 147 14.76 -4.67 -2.02
C PHE A 147 14.62 -5.66 -0.85
N SER A 148 15.65 -6.47 -0.63
CA SER A 148 15.82 -7.08 0.69
C SER A 148 16.24 -5.99 1.68
N TYR A 149 16.04 -6.24 2.97
CA TYR A 149 16.47 -5.28 4.00
C TYR A 149 18.00 -5.10 3.97
N GLU A 150 18.74 -6.16 3.71
CA GLU A 150 20.20 -6.16 3.57
C GLU A 150 20.64 -5.31 2.37
N SER A 151 19.92 -5.38 1.24
CA SER A 151 20.19 -4.52 0.09
C SER A 151 19.90 -3.05 0.41
N LEU A 152 18.84 -2.74 1.15
CA LEU A 152 18.60 -1.36 1.61
C LEU A 152 19.74 -0.85 2.49
N LEU A 153 20.24 -1.67 3.43
CA LEU A 153 21.36 -1.29 4.29
C LEU A 153 22.64 -1.01 3.47
N LYS A 154 22.95 -1.86 2.48
CA LYS A 154 24.07 -1.64 1.57
C LYS A 154 23.91 -0.33 0.78
N ILE A 155 22.70 0.01 0.36
CA ILE A 155 22.47 1.29 -0.32
C ILE A 155 22.70 2.46 0.65
N CYS A 156 22.26 2.38 1.90
CA CYS A 156 22.52 3.43 2.90
C CYS A 156 24.02 3.60 3.17
N GLU A 157 24.76 2.48 3.27
CA GLU A 157 26.22 2.47 3.40
C GLU A 157 26.91 3.16 2.21
N LEU A 158 26.53 2.83 0.97
CA LEU A 158 27.07 3.48 -0.24
C LEU A 158 26.77 4.99 -0.29
N LEU A 159 25.69 5.43 0.35
CA LEU A 159 25.31 6.84 0.45
C LEU A 159 25.91 7.55 1.68
N ASN A 160 26.69 6.84 2.51
CA ASN A 160 27.21 7.33 3.80
C ASN A 160 26.11 7.89 4.71
N VAL A 161 24.98 7.19 4.79
CA VAL A 161 23.81 7.56 5.61
C VAL A 161 23.51 6.42 6.58
N ASP A 162 23.29 6.74 7.86
CA ASP A 162 22.72 5.78 8.81
C ASP A 162 21.22 5.60 8.50
N VAL A 163 20.78 4.34 8.39
CA VAL A 163 19.38 3.99 8.13
C VAL A 163 18.43 4.58 9.19
N SER A 164 18.90 4.78 10.42
CA SER A 164 18.12 5.38 11.51
C SER A 164 17.85 6.88 11.33
N ASP A 165 18.69 7.59 10.58
CA ASP A 165 18.53 9.02 10.30
C ASP A 165 17.61 9.29 9.11
N VAL A 166 17.27 8.26 8.33
CA VAL A 166 16.41 8.39 7.15
C VAL A 166 14.96 8.63 7.59
N ARG A 167 14.40 9.77 7.17
CA ARG A 167 13.00 10.16 7.37
C ARG A 167 12.09 9.70 6.25
N LYS A 168 12.58 9.78 5.01
CA LYS A 168 11.84 9.40 3.80
C LYS A 168 12.79 8.82 2.77
N THR A 169 12.39 7.71 2.15
CA THR A 169 13.03 7.17 0.95
C THR A 169 12.14 7.47 -0.25
N ASP A 170 12.72 7.83 -1.40
CA ASP A 170 12.00 8.02 -2.65
C ASP A 170 12.86 7.57 -3.84
N ILE A 171 12.26 6.94 -4.84
CA ILE A 171 12.94 6.55 -6.08
C ILE A 171 12.37 7.41 -7.19
N ASN A 172 13.11 8.44 -7.59
CA ASN A 172 12.66 9.39 -8.59
C ASN A 172 13.82 9.81 -9.50
N LYS A 173 13.52 10.01 -10.79
CA LYS A 173 14.50 10.44 -11.82
C LYS A 173 15.80 9.61 -11.84
N GLY A 174 15.69 8.30 -11.59
CA GLY A 174 16.83 7.37 -11.58
C GLY A 174 17.73 7.45 -10.35
N LYS A 175 17.30 8.08 -9.27
CA LYS A 175 18.05 8.18 -8.00
C LYS A 175 17.20 7.73 -6.81
N LEU A 176 17.82 7.03 -5.86
CA LEU A 176 17.25 6.89 -4.52
C LEU A 176 17.59 8.16 -3.72
N ILE A 177 16.56 8.82 -3.21
CA ILE A 177 16.64 10.05 -2.43
C ILE A 177 16.25 9.72 -0.99
N ASN A 178 17.19 9.91 -0.07
CA ASN A 178 16.96 9.81 1.36
C ASN A 178 16.84 11.22 1.95
N SER A 179 15.68 11.56 2.52
CA SER A 179 15.52 12.78 3.32
C SER A 179 15.94 12.47 4.76
N LEU A 180 16.80 13.29 5.37
CA LEU A 180 17.31 13.09 6.72
C LEU A 180 16.48 13.84 7.77
N ASN A 181 16.53 13.36 9.01
CA ASN A 181 16.14 14.18 10.17
C ASN A 181 17.21 15.25 10.40
N LEU A 182 16.84 16.53 10.35
CA LEU A 182 17.68 17.66 10.79
C LEU A 182 17.34 18.00 12.24
#